data_AF-A0A7V3ZZR3-F1
#
_entry.id   AF-A0A7V3ZZR3-F1
#
_cell.length_a   1.000
_cell.length_b   1.000
_cell.length_c   1.000
_cell.angle_alpha   90.00
_cell.angle_beta   90.00
_cell.angle_gamma   90.00
#
_symmetry.space_group_name_H-M   'P 1'
#
loop_
_entity.id
_entity.type
_entity.pdbx_description
1 polymer ?
#
loop_
_entity_poly.entity_id
_entity_poly.type
_entity_poly.pdbx_seq_one_letter_code
_entity_poly.pdbx_strand_id
1 'polypeptide(L)'
;GEALYPGLGLGLEPGGIYLGSALQQSLGAFVGDRLYAMSATQERVELRVLGAFRTGNYLLDSAYAFVDLKTVERLSGIRAQGYQVRLKDPWRAKEIGVALAGTRFFPQAWQDTQRTLLEQLSLQKRVLGILIFLIVAVAALGVANLLVLKVVEKTPEIALLRAMGASRLTVGMVFALEGVFLGIGGVLLGNLLGYLLCLYLSLRPVDLPGELYFLTHLPVEMRLSDFLLVSGASLAATFLSALLPLFRALRVQPGVVLR
;
A
#
# COMPACT_ATOMS: atom_id res chain seq x y z
N GLY A 1 -22.49 -11.75 -23.14
CA GLY A 1 -22.08 -10.36 -23.33
C GLY A 1 -21.78 -9.74 -21.99
N GLU A 2 -20.64 -10.10 -21.39
CA GLU A 2 -20.12 -9.37 -20.24
C GLU A 2 -19.13 -8.33 -20.77
N ALA A 3 -19.34 -7.06 -20.41
CA ALA A 3 -18.50 -5.95 -20.85
C ALA A 3 -17.03 -6.18 -20.46
N LEU A 4 -16.09 -5.89 -21.37
CA LEU A 4 -14.64 -5.98 -21.13
C LEU A 4 -14.19 -5.13 -19.91
N TYR A 5 -14.97 -4.11 -19.56
CA TYR A 5 -14.86 -3.32 -18.33
C TYR A 5 -16.27 -3.11 -17.75
N PRO A 6 -16.78 -3.98 -16.84
CA PRO A 6 -18.12 -3.83 -16.30
C PRO A 6 -18.32 -2.54 -15.49
N GLY A 7 -17.24 -1.89 -15.04
CA GLY A 7 -17.30 -0.56 -14.42
C GLY A 7 -17.51 0.59 -15.42
N LEU A 8 -17.31 0.37 -16.73
CA LEU A 8 -17.47 1.39 -17.76
C LEU A 8 -18.83 1.32 -18.49
N GLY A 9 -19.62 0.25 -18.28
CA GLY A 9 -20.99 0.15 -18.81
C GLY A 9 -21.11 0.26 -20.34
N LEU A 10 -20.07 -0.10 -21.10
CA LEU A 10 -20.00 0.11 -22.54
C LEU A 10 -20.92 -0.87 -23.30
N GLY A 11 -21.97 -0.35 -23.93
CA GLY A 11 -22.82 -1.08 -24.86
C GLY A 11 -22.32 -0.88 -26.30
N LEU A 12 -21.46 -1.77 -26.78
CA LEU A 12 -20.90 -1.66 -28.13
C LEU A 12 -21.95 -2.03 -29.18
N GLU A 13 -22.31 -1.06 -30.02
CA GLU A 13 -23.10 -1.28 -31.24
C GLU A 13 -22.18 -1.32 -32.48
N PRO A 14 -22.50 -2.09 -33.53
CA PRO A 14 -21.72 -2.09 -34.77
C PRO A 14 -21.59 -0.68 -35.36
N GLY A 15 -20.36 -0.24 -35.61
CA GLY A 15 -20.09 1.12 -36.11
C GLY A 15 -20.21 2.22 -35.05
N GLY A 16 -20.38 1.87 -33.78
CA GLY A 16 -20.32 2.80 -32.65
C GLY A 16 -18.91 2.94 -32.09
N ILE A 17 -18.57 4.15 -31.61
CA ILE A 17 -17.30 4.46 -30.94
C ILE A 17 -17.53 5.11 -29.58
N TYR A 18 -16.83 4.60 -28.57
CA TYR A 18 -16.66 5.27 -27.28
C TYR A 18 -15.27 5.88 -27.22
N LEU A 19 -15.19 7.17 -26.89
CA LEU A 19 -13.93 7.91 -26.82
C LEU A 19 -13.51 8.09 -25.37
N GLY A 20 -12.22 8.13 -25.09
CA GLY A 20 -11.77 8.63 -23.79
C GLY A 20 -12.19 10.10 -23.63
N SER A 21 -12.55 10.52 -22.41
CA SER A 21 -13.15 11.84 -22.19
C SER A 21 -12.26 13.01 -22.64
N ALA A 22 -10.94 12.90 -22.52
CA ALA A 22 -10.00 13.90 -23.01
C ALA A 22 -9.86 13.86 -24.55
N LEU A 23 -9.88 12.67 -25.16
CA LEU A 23 -9.87 12.51 -26.62
C LEU A 23 -11.14 13.10 -27.24
N GLN A 24 -12.31 12.84 -26.65
CA GLN A 24 -13.58 13.40 -27.09
C GLN A 24 -13.54 14.94 -27.07
N GLN A 25 -13.01 15.52 -26.00
CA GLN A 25 -12.89 16.98 -25.85
C GLN A 25 -11.91 17.58 -26.86
N SER A 26 -10.77 16.92 -27.11
CA SER A 26 -9.78 17.33 -28.11
C SER A 26 -10.34 17.31 -29.54
N LEU A 27 -11.15 16.30 -29.86
CA LEU A 27 -11.82 16.17 -31.16
C LEU A 27 -13.06 17.06 -31.29
N GLY A 28 -13.52 17.69 -30.20
CA GLY A 28 -14.75 18.49 -30.18
C GLY A 28 -16.01 17.67 -30.50
N ALA A 29 -15.97 16.36 -30.26
CA ALA A 29 -17.05 15.45 -30.64
C ALA A 29 -18.12 15.34 -29.55
N PHE A 30 -19.40 15.32 -29.94
CA PHE A 30 -20.54 15.12 -29.07
C PHE A 30 -21.18 13.75 -29.27
N VAL A 31 -21.95 13.31 -28.28
CA VAL A 31 -22.69 12.05 -28.40
C VAL A 31 -23.72 12.16 -29.53
N GLY A 32 -23.67 11.23 -30.47
CA GLY A 32 -24.48 11.24 -31.68
C GLY A 32 -23.74 11.70 -32.94
N ASP A 33 -22.57 12.34 -32.81
CA ASP A 33 -21.78 12.80 -33.94
C ASP A 33 -21.19 11.65 -34.75
N ARG A 34 -20.83 11.94 -36.01
CA ARG A 34 -20.20 11.00 -36.94
C ARG A 34 -18.74 11.38 -37.11
N LEU A 35 -17.86 10.43 -36.82
CA LEU A 35 -16.41 10.53 -37.01
C LEU A 35 -15.99 9.61 -38.14
N TYR A 36 -14.94 10.01 -38.86
CA TYR A 36 -14.35 9.20 -39.91
C TYR A 36 -12.96 8.75 -39.46
N ALA A 37 -12.79 7.43 -39.35
CA ALA A 37 -11.50 6.82 -39.13
C ALA A 37 -10.92 6.34 -40.47
N MET A 38 -9.62 6.55 -40.67
CA MET A 38 -8.89 6.02 -41.81
C MET A 38 -8.30 4.66 -41.44
N SER A 39 -8.68 3.62 -42.19
CA SER A 39 -8.09 2.29 -42.07
C SER A 39 -6.64 2.28 -42.59
N ALA A 40 -5.86 1.29 -42.17
CA ALA A 40 -4.53 0.98 -42.72
C ALA A 40 -4.57 0.74 -44.24
N THR A 41 -5.71 0.33 -44.79
CA THR A 41 -5.95 0.14 -46.23
C THR A 41 -6.44 1.41 -46.94
N GLN A 42 -6.39 2.57 -46.29
CA GLN A 42 -6.92 3.86 -46.75
C GLN A 42 -8.44 3.91 -46.96
N GLU A 43 -9.18 2.94 -46.44
CA GLU A 43 -10.63 2.96 -46.40
C GLU A 43 -11.14 3.96 -45.34
N ARG A 44 -12.12 4.80 -45.70
CA ARG A 44 -12.83 5.65 -44.73
C ARG A 44 -13.96 4.86 -44.08
N VAL A 45 -13.87 4.68 -42.77
CA VAL A 45 -14.90 4.03 -41.97
C VAL A 45 -15.62 5.08 -41.14
N GLU A 46 -16.94 5.18 -41.34
CA GLU A 46 -17.81 6.05 -40.56
C GLU A 46 -18.13 5.38 -39.21
N LEU A 47 -17.99 6.15 -38.13
CA LEU A 47 -18.24 5.72 -36.75
C LEU A 47 -19.12 6.74 -36.04
N ARG A 48 -20.13 6.26 -35.31
CA ARG A 48 -21.02 7.12 -34.52
C ARG A 48 -20.55 7.17 -33.07
N VAL A 49 -20.40 8.38 -32.51
CA VAL A 49 -20.01 8.57 -31.11
C VAL A 49 -21.16 8.16 -30.20
N LEU A 50 -20.96 7.06 -29.45
CA LEU A 50 -21.95 6.54 -28.49
C LEU A 50 -21.79 7.17 -27.10
N GLY A 51 -20.59 7.63 -26.75
CA GLY A 51 -20.32 8.21 -25.45
C GLY A 51 -18.83 8.40 -25.17
N ALA A 52 -18.55 8.92 -23.97
CA ALA A 52 -17.21 8.98 -23.41
C ALA A 52 -17.03 7.96 -22.29
N PHE A 53 -15.82 7.43 -22.14
CA PHE A 53 -15.37 6.77 -20.92
C PHE A 53 -14.35 7.64 -20.18
N ARG A 54 -14.24 7.42 -18.87
CA ARG A 54 -13.24 8.08 -18.02
C ARG A 54 -12.59 7.04 -17.13
N THR A 55 -11.29 6.87 -17.25
CA THR A 55 -10.50 5.99 -16.38
C THR A 55 -9.85 6.76 -15.23
N GLY A 56 -9.90 8.10 -15.27
CA GLY A 56 -9.24 8.96 -14.27
C GLY A 56 -7.73 9.09 -14.51
N ASN A 57 -7.24 8.60 -15.65
CA ASN A 57 -5.88 8.78 -16.11
C ASN A 57 -5.93 9.53 -17.44
N TYR A 58 -5.40 10.75 -17.47
CA TYR A 58 -5.48 11.61 -18.64
C TYR A 58 -4.79 10.99 -19.88
N LEU A 59 -3.66 10.29 -19.71
CA LEU A 59 -2.94 9.66 -20.81
C LEU A 59 -3.75 8.54 -21.47
N LEU A 60 -4.51 7.77 -20.68
CA LEU A 60 -5.42 6.76 -21.22
C LEU A 60 -6.66 7.41 -21.85
N ASP A 61 -7.26 8.37 -21.15
CA ASP A 61 -8.48 9.06 -21.61
C ASP A 61 -8.23 9.95 -22.85
N SER A 62 -6.98 10.28 -23.18
CA SER A 62 -6.61 11.05 -24.37
C SER A 62 -6.14 10.19 -25.55
N ALA A 63 -5.74 8.94 -25.31
CA ALA A 63 -5.13 8.08 -26.34
C ALA A 63 -6.01 6.92 -26.82
N TYR A 64 -7.04 6.52 -26.05
CA TYR A 64 -7.81 5.31 -26.32
C TYR A 64 -9.26 5.58 -26.75
N ALA A 65 -9.76 4.68 -27.59
CA ALA A 65 -11.16 4.57 -28.00
C ALA A 65 -11.57 3.10 -28.09
N PHE A 66 -12.85 2.80 -27.85
CA PHE A 66 -13.42 1.46 -27.97
C PHE A 66 -14.44 1.40 -29.11
N VAL A 67 -14.32 0.37 -29.94
CA VAL A 67 -15.26 0.02 -31.02
C VAL A 67 -15.48 -1.49 -31.02
N ASP A 68 -16.42 -1.98 -31.81
CA ASP A 68 -16.63 -3.43 -31.96
C ASP A 68 -15.44 -4.13 -32.64
N LEU A 69 -15.26 -5.42 -32.36
CA LEU A 69 -14.11 -6.19 -32.86
C LEU A 69 -14.03 -6.20 -34.39
N LYS A 70 -15.16 -6.33 -35.11
CA LYS A 70 -15.15 -6.38 -36.58
C LYS A 70 -14.68 -5.05 -37.15
N THR A 71 -15.07 -3.95 -36.53
CA THR A 71 -14.60 -2.61 -36.89
C THR A 71 -13.09 -2.45 -36.63
N VAL A 72 -12.55 -2.94 -35.50
CA VAL A 72 -11.09 -2.93 -35.26
C VAL A 72 -10.35 -3.73 -36.33
N GLU A 73 -10.84 -4.92 -36.69
CA GLU A 73 -10.22 -5.75 -37.72
C GLU A 73 -10.25 -5.07 -39.10
N ARG A 74 -11.35 -4.39 -39.45
CA ARG A 74 -11.47 -3.60 -40.69
C ARG A 74 -10.55 -2.38 -40.70
N LEU A 75 -10.41 -1.69 -39.57
CA LEU A 75 -9.55 -0.50 -39.43
C LEU A 75 -8.06 -0.84 -39.41
N SER A 76 -7.68 -1.91 -38.73
CA SER A 76 -6.29 -2.34 -38.63
C SER A 76 -5.83 -3.17 -39.82
N GLY A 77 -6.76 -3.80 -40.54
CA GLY A 77 -6.45 -4.80 -41.57
C GLY A 77 -5.94 -6.13 -41.02
N ILE A 78 -5.96 -6.32 -39.68
CA ILE A 78 -5.43 -7.50 -39.01
C ILE A 78 -6.54 -8.14 -38.17
N ARG A 79 -6.64 -9.48 -38.23
CA ARG A 79 -7.57 -10.24 -37.38
C ARG A 79 -7.14 -10.21 -35.92
N ALA A 80 -8.06 -10.47 -35.01
CA ALA A 80 -7.81 -10.57 -33.58
C ALA A 80 -6.59 -11.46 -33.27
N GLN A 81 -5.56 -10.88 -32.67
CA GLN A 81 -4.27 -11.55 -32.43
C GLN A 81 -4.19 -12.24 -31.07
N GLY A 82 -5.19 -12.07 -30.21
CA GLY A 82 -5.18 -12.67 -28.87
C GLY A 82 -6.45 -12.41 -28.07
N TYR A 83 -6.48 -13.01 -26.88
CA TYR A 83 -7.57 -12.86 -25.92
C TYR A 83 -7.04 -12.18 -24.67
N GLN A 84 -7.81 -11.22 -24.15
CA GLN A 84 -7.55 -10.63 -22.85
C GLN A 84 -8.47 -11.29 -21.81
N VAL A 85 -7.88 -11.92 -20.80
CA VAL A 85 -8.62 -12.59 -19.73
C VAL A 85 -8.44 -11.80 -18.45
N ARG A 86 -9.55 -11.41 -17.83
CA ARG A 86 -9.54 -10.75 -16.53
C ARG A 86 -9.79 -11.76 -15.42
N LEU A 87 -8.88 -11.80 -14.46
CA LEU A 87 -8.96 -12.72 -13.32
C LEU A 87 -9.57 -12.02 -12.11
N LYS A 88 -10.27 -12.78 -11.26
CA LYS A 88 -10.75 -12.29 -9.96
C LYS A 88 -9.58 -11.95 -9.03
N ASP A 89 -8.53 -12.78 -9.06
CA ASP A 89 -7.27 -12.52 -8.37
C ASP A 89 -6.19 -12.13 -9.39
N PRO A 90 -5.79 -10.85 -9.47
CA PRO A 90 -4.77 -10.39 -10.40
C PRO A 90 -3.40 -11.01 -10.15
N TRP A 91 -3.08 -11.42 -8.92
CA TRP A 91 -1.74 -11.91 -8.56
C TRP A 91 -1.44 -13.29 -9.15
N ARG A 92 -2.47 -14.06 -9.48
CA ARG A 92 -2.35 -15.38 -10.11
C ARG A 92 -2.20 -15.34 -11.64
N ALA A 93 -2.13 -14.15 -12.24
CA ALA A 93 -2.08 -14.00 -13.70
C ALA A 93 -0.91 -14.72 -14.38
N LYS A 94 0.26 -14.80 -13.74
CA LYS A 94 1.39 -15.58 -14.28
C LYS A 94 1.12 -17.07 -14.27
N GLU A 95 0.69 -17.61 -13.14
CA GLU A 95 0.37 -19.04 -12.95
C GLU A 95 -0.73 -19.48 -13.92
N ILE A 96 -1.86 -18.75 -13.93
CA ILE A 96 -3.02 -19.05 -14.77
C ILE A 96 -2.70 -18.81 -16.24
N GLY A 97 -1.94 -17.76 -16.56
CA GLY A 97 -1.52 -17.46 -17.92
C GLY A 97 -0.75 -18.62 -18.54
N VAL A 98 0.26 -19.14 -17.83
CA VAL A 98 1.03 -20.31 -18.28
C VAL A 98 0.14 -21.55 -18.45
N ALA A 99 -0.77 -21.79 -17.51
CA ALA A 99 -1.70 -22.92 -17.61
C ALA A 99 -2.67 -22.81 -18.80
N LEU A 100 -3.16 -21.61 -19.11
CA LEU A 100 -4.10 -21.36 -20.21
C LEU A 100 -3.43 -21.32 -21.58
N ALA A 101 -2.18 -20.85 -21.65
CA ALA A 101 -1.50 -20.63 -22.93
C ALA A 101 -1.13 -21.95 -23.63
N GLY A 102 -0.84 -23.00 -22.85
CA GLY A 102 -0.40 -24.29 -23.38
C GLY A 102 0.79 -24.13 -24.33
N THR A 103 0.67 -24.66 -25.55
CA THR A 103 1.69 -24.52 -26.61
C THR A 103 1.28 -23.59 -27.76
N ARG A 104 0.07 -23.02 -27.71
CA ARG A 104 -0.53 -22.27 -28.85
C ARG A 104 -0.54 -20.76 -28.66
N PHE A 105 -0.45 -20.29 -27.43
CA PHE A 105 -0.45 -18.87 -27.11
C PHE A 105 0.80 -18.49 -26.32
N PHE A 106 1.16 -17.21 -26.37
CA PHE A 106 2.19 -16.64 -25.49
C PHE A 106 1.50 -15.96 -24.31
N PRO A 107 1.67 -16.46 -23.07
CA PRO A 107 1.07 -15.83 -21.91
C PRO A 107 1.79 -14.52 -21.60
N GLN A 108 1.07 -13.41 -21.65
CA GLN A 108 1.58 -12.12 -21.21
C GLN A 108 0.77 -11.66 -19.99
N ALA A 109 1.36 -11.83 -18.81
CA ALA A 109 0.73 -11.37 -17.58
C ALA A 109 0.94 -9.86 -17.41
N TRP A 110 -0.02 -9.18 -16.79
CA TRP A 110 0.09 -7.73 -16.55
C TRP A 110 1.33 -7.36 -15.72
N GLN A 111 1.80 -8.28 -14.86
CA GLN A 111 3.02 -8.10 -14.09
C GLN A 111 4.28 -8.01 -14.97
N ASP A 112 4.28 -8.66 -16.14
CA ASP A 112 5.42 -8.62 -17.06
C ASP A 112 5.42 -7.31 -17.84
N THR A 113 4.24 -6.85 -18.29
CA THR A 113 4.09 -5.55 -18.94
C THR A 113 4.43 -4.40 -18.00
N GLN A 114 4.11 -4.53 -16.70
CA GLN A 114 4.29 -3.49 -15.70
C GLN A 114 5.44 -3.74 -14.71
N ARG A 115 6.42 -4.56 -15.11
CA ARG A 115 7.51 -5.02 -14.25
C ARG A 115 8.27 -3.89 -13.55
N THR A 116 8.63 -2.84 -14.28
CA THR A 116 9.38 -1.68 -13.75
C THR A 116 8.64 -1.00 -12.60
N LEU A 117 7.33 -0.81 -12.73
CA LEU A 117 6.51 -0.20 -11.68
C LEU A 117 6.39 -1.11 -10.46
N LEU A 118 6.21 -2.42 -10.66
CA LEU A 118 6.17 -3.39 -9.55
C LEU A 118 7.50 -3.44 -8.80
N GLU A 119 8.62 -3.41 -9.51
CA GLU A 119 9.95 -3.37 -8.90
C GLU A 119 10.16 -2.07 -8.10
N GLN A 120 9.79 -0.92 -8.66
CA GLN A 120 9.84 0.38 -7.95
C GLN A 120 8.98 0.38 -6.68
N LEU A 121 7.74 -0.09 -6.76
CA LEU A 121 6.85 -0.19 -5.61
C LEU A 121 7.41 -1.14 -4.53
N SER A 122 8.01 -2.26 -4.95
CA SER A 122 8.62 -3.22 -4.03
C SER A 122 9.83 -2.63 -3.30
N LEU A 123 10.66 -1.87 -4.02
CA LEU A 123 11.82 -1.17 -3.46
C LEU A 123 11.36 -0.12 -2.45
N GLN A 124 10.38 0.70 -2.82
CA GLN A 124 9.82 1.72 -1.94
C GLN A 124 9.23 1.11 -0.65
N LYS A 125 8.51 -0.01 -0.76
CA LYS A 125 8.00 -0.75 0.42
C LYS A 125 9.12 -1.23 1.32
N ARG A 126 10.24 -1.74 0.76
CA ARG A 126 11.41 -2.16 1.54
C ARG A 126 12.06 -0.98 2.26
N VAL A 127 12.22 0.16 1.58
CA VAL A 127 12.79 1.39 2.17
C VAL A 127 11.92 1.88 3.33
N LEU A 128 10.60 1.94 3.17
CA LEU A 128 9.68 2.30 4.26
C LEU A 128 9.79 1.34 5.44
N GLY A 129 9.92 0.03 5.19
CA GLY A 129 10.15 -0.97 6.23
C GLY A 129 11.42 -0.70 7.06
N ILE A 130 12.53 -0.35 6.40
CA ILE A 130 13.79 0.02 7.07
C ILE A 130 13.61 1.30 7.91
N LEU A 131 12.91 2.31 7.37
CA LEU A 131 12.64 3.55 8.09
C LEU A 131 11.80 3.31 9.35
N ILE A 132 10.72 2.54 9.25
CA ILE A 132 9.86 2.19 10.39
C ILE A 132 10.68 1.43 11.45
N PHE A 133 11.50 0.47 11.02
CA PHE A 133 12.40 -0.25 11.93
C PHE A 133 13.33 0.69 12.68
N LEU A 134 13.96 1.66 11.98
CA LEU A 134 14.86 2.61 12.61
C LEU A 134 14.14 3.52 13.61
N ILE A 135 12.95 4.01 13.27
CA ILE A 135 12.13 4.84 14.17
C ILE A 135 11.79 4.07 15.45
N VAL A 136 11.36 2.81 15.32
CA VAL A 136 11.06 1.93 16.46
C VAL A 136 12.31 1.68 17.29
N ALA A 137 13.46 1.42 16.66
CA ALA A 137 14.73 1.19 17.35
C ALA A 137 15.18 2.43 18.15
N VAL A 138 15.10 3.63 17.55
CA VAL A 138 15.44 4.89 18.22
C VAL A 138 14.48 5.16 19.39
N ALA A 139 13.17 4.94 19.20
CA ALA A 139 12.19 5.09 20.26
C ALA A 139 12.46 4.12 21.43
N ALA A 140 12.78 2.86 21.12
CA ALA A 140 13.10 1.85 22.11
C ALA A 140 14.36 2.24 22.92
N LEU A 141 15.41 2.76 22.28
CA LEU A 141 16.59 3.28 22.99
C LEU A 141 16.25 4.47 23.88
N GLY A 142 15.33 5.34 23.44
CA GLY A 142 14.81 6.44 24.24
C GLY A 142 14.14 5.95 25.53
N VAL A 143 13.28 4.94 25.44
CA VAL A 143 12.64 4.32 26.61
C VAL A 143 13.69 3.69 27.54
N ALA A 144 14.68 3.00 27.00
CA ALA A 144 15.76 2.42 27.80
C ALA A 144 16.51 3.51 28.59
N ASN A 145 16.86 4.63 27.94
CA ASN A 145 17.53 5.76 28.60
C ASN A 145 16.68 6.37 29.72
N LEU A 146 15.38 6.56 29.47
CA LEU A 146 14.45 7.09 30.47
C LEU A 146 14.36 6.17 31.70
N LEU A 147 14.21 4.87 31.50
CA LEU A 147 14.14 3.89 32.59
C LEU A 147 15.45 3.84 33.39
N VAL A 148 16.60 3.89 32.70
CA VAL A 148 17.91 3.92 33.35
C VAL A 148 18.08 5.19 34.19
N LEU A 149 17.71 6.35 33.65
CA LEU A 149 17.76 7.61 34.40
C LEU A 149 16.88 7.54 35.65
N LYS A 150 15.66 7.02 35.53
CA LYS A 150 14.74 6.84 36.67
C LYS A 150 15.33 5.95 37.75
N VAL A 151 16.01 4.85 37.39
CA VAL A 151 16.70 3.98 38.34
C VAL A 151 17.79 4.74 39.10
N VAL A 152 18.57 5.57 38.39
CA VAL A 152 19.65 6.37 39.00
C VAL A 152 19.09 7.40 39.97
N GLU A 153 18.06 8.15 39.59
CA GLU A 153 17.40 9.14 40.47
C GLU A 153 16.81 8.48 41.73
N LYS A 154 16.29 7.26 41.59
CA LYS A 154 15.66 6.49 42.68
C LYS A 154 16.65 5.61 43.46
N THR A 155 17.95 5.74 43.23
CA THR A 155 18.99 4.96 43.92
C THR A 155 18.89 5.00 45.45
N PRO A 156 18.63 6.15 46.12
CA PRO A 156 18.53 6.18 47.59
C PRO A 156 17.35 5.37 48.14
N GLU A 157 16.19 5.47 47.48
CA GLU A 157 14.98 4.72 47.83
C GLU A 157 15.20 3.21 47.62
N ILE A 158 15.87 2.84 46.52
CA ILE A 158 16.27 1.46 46.23
C ILE A 158 17.24 0.94 47.31
N ALA A 159 18.19 1.75 47.75
CA ALA A 159 19.15 1.35 48.79
C ALA A 159 18.45 1.07 50.13
N LEU A 160 17.46 1.90 50.52
CA LEU A 160 16.65 1.69 51.71
C LEU A 160 15.80 0.41 51.62
N LEU A 161 15.12 0.19 50.49
CA LEU A 161 14.38 -1.05 50.22
C LEU A 161 15.27 -2.30 50.33
N ARG A 162 16.50 -2.20 49.81
CA ARG A 162 17.48 -3.28 49.89
C ARG A 162 18.02 -3.51 51.31
N ALA A 163 18.15 -2.46 52.12
CA ALA A 163 18.49 -2.58 53.54
C ALA A 163 17.38 -3.28 54.34
N MET A 164 16.11 -3.11 53.94
CA MET A 164 14.96 -3.84 54.51
C MET A 164 14.82 -5.29 53.98
N GLY A 165 15.73 -5.76 53.11
CA GLY A 165 15.76 -7.15 52.64
C GLY A 165 15.27 -7.38 51.20
N ALA A 166 14.96 -6.32 50.44
CA ALA A 166 14.56 -6.49 49.04
C ALA A 166 15.70 -7.03 48.17
N SER A 167 15.40 -8.03 47.33
CA SER A 167 16.38 -8.60 46.40
C SER A 167 16.63 -7.69 45.20
N ARG A 168 17.82 -7.75 44.60
CA ARG A 168 18.17 -6.97 43.40
C ARG A 168 17.26 -7.31 42.20
N LEU A 169 16.83 -8.57 42.12
CA LEU A 169 15.91 -9.06 41.09
C LEU A 169 14.51 -8.44 41.26
N THR A 170 14.01 -8.34 42.48
CA THR A 170 12.70 -7.74 42.76
C THR A 170 12.66 -6.29 42.30
N VAL A 171 13.69 -5.50 42.63
CA VAL A 171 13.80 -4.10 42.18
C VAL A 171 13.86 -4.01 40.65
N GLY A 172 14.70 -4.84 40.02
CA GLY A 172 14.83 -4.86 38.57
C GLY A 172 13.54 -5.26 37.84
N MET A 173 12.77 -6.22 38.39
CA MET A 173 11.49 -6.64 37.83
C MET A 173 10.44 -5.54 37.86
N VAL A 174 10.42 -4.68 38.89
CA VAL A 174 9.48 -3.54 38.95
C VAL A 174 9.74 -2.58 37.79
N PHE A 175 10.99 -2.21 37.54
CA PHE A 175 11.34 -1.33 36.41
C PHE A 175 11.13 -2.00 35.05
N ALA A 176 11.35 -3.32 34.94
CA ALA A 176 11.06 -4.06 33.72
C ALA A 176 9.55 -4.09 33.43
N LEU A 177 8.72 -4.35 34.45
CA LEU A 177 7.25 -4.28 34.35
C LEU A 177 6.79 -2.89 33.95
N GLU A 178 7.37 -1.84 34.51
CA GLU A 178 7.07 -0.46 34.12
C GLU A 178 7.35 -0.24 32.63
N GLY A 179 8.50 -0.71 32.12
CA GLY A 179 8.81 -0.68 30.69
C GLY A 179 7.79 -1.42 29.82
N VAL A 180 7.30 -2.58 30.28
CA VAL A 180 6.25 -3.34 29.59
C VAL A 180 4.93 -2.57 29.58
N PHE A 181 4.52 -1.95 30.68
CA PHE A 181 3.30 -1.14 30.73
C PHE A 181 3.39 0.08 29.80
N LEU A 182 4.54 0.76 29.77
CA LEU A 182 4.79 1.85 28.82
C LEU A 182 4.72 1.37 27.37
N GLY A 183 5.27 0.20 27.07
CA GLY A 183 5.20 -0.42 25.73
C GLY A 183 3.78 -0.76 25.31
N ILE A 184 3.01 -1.42 26.18
CA ILE A 184 1.61 -1.78 25.91
C ILE A 184 0.77 -0.52 25.73
N GLY A 185 0.91 0.47 26.63
CA GLY A 185 0.19 1.74 26.53
C GLY A 185 0.53 2.48 25.23
N GLY A 186 1.80 2.53 24.85
CA GLY A 186 2.26 3.12 23.60
C GLY A 186 1.70 2.42 22.36
N VAL A 187 1.66 1.09 22.35
CA VAL A 187 1.09 0.32 21.23
C VAL A 187 -0.42 0.51 21.13
N LEU A 188 -1.15 0.50 22.24
CA LEU A 188 -2.59 0.74 22.25
C LEU A 188 -2.94 2.14 21.74
N LEU A 189 -2.26 3.16 22.26
CA LEU A 189 -2.46 4.55 21.81
C LEU A 189 -2.02 4.73 20.36
N GLY A 190 -0.88 4.16 19.95
CA GLY A 190 -0.37 4.21 18.59
C GLY A 190 -1.33 3.56 17.59
N ASN A 191 -1.85 2.38 17.92
CA ASN A 191 -2.85 1.70 17.09
C ASN A 191 -4.16 2.48 17.02
N LEU A 192 -4.62 3.05 18.13
CA LEU A 192 -5.82 3.88 18.15
C LEU A 192 -5.67 5.11 17.25
N LEU A 193 -4.57 5.86 17.42
CA LEU A 193 -4.29 7.05 16.61
C LEU A 193 -4.08 6.70 15.13
N GLY A 194 -3.32 5.64 14.85
CA GLY A 194 -3.10 5.15 13.48
C GLY A 194 -4.40 4.71 12.80
N TYR A 195 -5.25 3.98 13.52
CA TYR A 195 -6.56 3.57 13.02
C TYR A 195 -7.46 4.78 12.73
N LEU A 196 -7.55 5.74 13.66
CA LEU A 196 -8.33 6.96 13.46
C LEU A 196 -7.84 7.79 12.27
N LEU A 197 -6.51 7.88 12.08
CA LEU A 197 -5.93 8.57 10.94
C LEU A 197 -6.25 7.84 9.62
N CYS A 198 -6.12 6.52 9.57
CA CYS A 198 -6.51 5.74 8.40
C CYS A 198 -8.01 5.86 8.10
N LEU A 199 -8.86 5.87 9.12
CA LEU A 199 -10.29 6.08 8.98
C LEU A 199 -10.61 7.47 8.41
N TYR A 200 -9.94 8.51 8.92
CA TYR A 200 -10.08 9.88 8.42
C TYR A 200 -9.72 9.97 6.93
N LEU A 201 -8.57 9.41 6.54
CA LEU A 201 -8.13 9.38 5.14
C LEU A 201 -9.03 8.52 4.25
N SER A 202 -9.63 7.46 4.79
CA SER A 202 -10.60 6.64 4.07
C SER A 202 -11.92 7.39 3.81
N LEU A 203 -12.35 8.26 4.73
CA LEU A 203 -13.56 9.08 4.58
C LEU A 203 -13.35 10.32 3.71
N ARG A 204 -12.11 10.84 3.65
CA ARG A 204 -11.71 11.99 2.84
C ARG A 204 -10.51 11.63 1.96
N PRO A 205 -10.73 10.92 0.84
CA PRO A 205 -9.64 10.57 -0.06
C PRO A 205 -8.98 11.83 -0.58
N VAL A 206 -7.64 11.86 -0.53
CA VAL A 206 -6.86 12.92 -1.14
C VAL A 206 -6.83 12.68 -2.65
N ASP A 207 -7.31 13.65 -3.42
CA ASP A 207 -7.23 13.62 -4.87
C ASP A 207 -5.76 13.72 -5.28
N LEU A 208 -5.30 12.73 -6.05
CA LEU A 208 -3.98 12.75 -6.64
C LEU A 208 -4.10 13.37 -8.03
N PRO A 209 -3.21 14.30 -8.43
CA PRO A 209 -3.16 14.76 -9.82
C PRO A 209 -2.90 13.54 -10.71
N GLY A 210 -3.93 13.11 -11.45
CA GLY A 210 -3.96 11.88 -12.25
C GLY A 210 -2.99 11.85 -13.43
N GLU A 211 -2.15 12.88 -13.56
CA GLU A 211 -1.08 12.97 -14.56
C GLU A 211 0.12 12.06 -14.22
N LEU A 212 0.40 11.83 -12.93
CA LEU A 212 1.64 11.13 -12.51
C LEU A 212 1.40 9.73 -11.93
N TYR A 213 0.21 9.46 -11.39
CA TYR A 213 -0.14 8.19 -10.77
C TYR A 213 -1.44 7.66 -11.38
N PHE A 214 -1.42 6.41 -11.85
CA PHE A 214 -2.55 5.70 -12.47
C PHE A 214 -3.75 5.45 -11.51
N LEU A 215 -3.89 6.25 -10.45
CA LEU A 215 -4.88 6.15 -9.39
C LEU A 215 -5.50 7.54 -9.17
N THR A 216 -6.83 7.60 -9.21
CA THR A 216 -7.60 8.84 -9.00
C THR A 216 -7.69 9.25 -7.53
N HIS A 217 -7.53 8.29 -6.62
CA HIS A 217 -7.51 8.49 -5.18
C HIS A 217 -6.49 7.53 -4.55
N LEU A 218 -5.94 7.88 -3.39
CA LEU A 218 -5.09 6.97 -2.63
C LEU A 218 -5.98 5.94 -1.90
N PRO A 219 -5.99 4.65 -2.30
CA PRO A 219 -6.80 3.65 -1.60
C PRO A 219 -6.15 3.35 -0.25
N VAL A 220 -6.86 3.64 0.84
CA VAL A 220 -6.43 3.28 2.20
C VAL A 220 -6.98 1.89 2.52
N GLU A 221 -6.13 0.88 2.42
CA GLU A 221 -6.47 -0.50 2.81
C GLU A 221 -5.89 -0.82 4.19
N MET A 222 -6.76 -0.91 5.20
CA MET A 222 -6.35 -1.26 6.57
C MET A 222 -6.27 -2.79 6.71
N ARG A 223 -5.04 -3.33 6.80
CA ARG A 223 -4.82 -4.76 6.97
C ARG A 223 -4.46 -5.08 8.41
N LEU A 224 -5.22 -5.99 9.03
CA LEU A 224 -4.97 -6.42 10.41
C LEU A 224 -3.56 -7.01 10.59
N SER A 225 -3.03 -7.68 9.56
CA SER A 225 -1.66 -8.20 9.55
C SER A 225 -0.62 -7.12 9.83
N ASP A 226 -0.81 -5.92 9.28
CA ASP A 226 0.17 -4.83 9.36
C ASP A 226 0.18 -4.26 10.78
N PHE A 227 -1.00 -4.08 11.39
CA PHE A 227 -1.14 -3.69 12.78
C PHE A 227 -0.50 -4.71 13.73
N LEU A 228 -0.76 -6.01 13.52
CA LEU A 228 -0.19 -7.07 14.37
C LEU A 228 1.33 -7.17 14.25
N LEU A 229 1.88 -7.09 13.03
CA LEU A 229 3.33 -7.15 12.81
C LEU A 229 4.05 -5.96 13.45
N VAL A 230 3.55 -4.73 13.25
CA VAL A 230 4.17 -3.52 13.83
C VAL A 230 4.01 -3.50 15.35
N SER A 231 2.84 -3.90 15.87
CA SER A 231 2.61 -4.01 17.32
C SER A 231 3.54 -5.03 17.95
N GLY A 232 3.66 -6.22 17.36
CA GLY A 232 4.56 -7.27 17.83
C GLY A 232 6.03 -6.81 17.81
N ALA A 233 6.47 -6.19 16.73
CA ALA A 233 7.83 -5.65 16.61
C ALA A 233 8.11 -4.55 17.66
N SER A 234 7.14 -3.66 17.90
CA SER A 234 7.25 -2.57 18.88
C SER A 234 7.28 -3.08 20.33
N LEU A 235 6.46 -4.09 20.65
CA LEU A 235 6.49 -4.75 21.95
C LEU A 235 7.82 -5.47 22.16
N ALA A 236 8.30 -6.20 21.15
CA ALA A 236 9.60 -6.87 21.21
C ALA A 236 10.75 -5.88 21.44
N ALA A 237 10.76 -4.76 20.70
CA ALA A 237 11.75 -3.71 20.87
C ALA A 237 11.69 -3.09 22.28
N THR A 238 10.49 -2.81 22.79
CA THR A 238 10.31 -2.24 24.14
C THR A 238 10.75 -3.22 25.24
N PHE A 239 10.42 -4.50 25.07
CA PHE A 239 10.84 -5.56 25.98
C PHE A 239 12.38 -5.69 26.01
N LEU A 240 13.03 -5.67 24.85
CA LEU A 240 14.49 -5.68 24.76
C LEU A 240 15.11 -4.46 25.43
N SER A 241 14.51 -3.29 25.26
CA SER A 241 14.94 -2.06 25.95
C SER A 241 14.79 -2.13 27.46
N ALA A 242 13.77 -2.81 27.98
CA ALA A 242 13.57 -2.99 29.42
C ALA A 242 14.62 -3.92 30.07
N LEU A 243 15.34 -4.73 29.28
CA LEU A 243 16.44 -5.57 29.80
C LEU A 243 17.69 -4.76 30.17
N LEU A 244 17.97 -3.64 29.49
CA LEU A 244 19.11 -2.76 29.79
C LEU A 244 19.12 -2.24 31.24
N PRO A 245 18.04 -1.66 31.78
CA PRO A 245 18.00 -1.20 33.17
C PRO A 245 18.09 -2.33 34.19
N LEU A 246 17.63 -3.55 33.88
CA LEU A 246 17.80 -4.73 34.74
C LEU A 246 19.29 -4.96 35.04
N PHE A 247 20.15 -4.94 34.01
CA PHE A 247 21.59 -5.10 34.19
C PHE A 247 22.25 -3.95 34.95
N ARG A 248 21.75 -2.72 34.81
CA ARG A 248 22.22 -1.55 35.59
C ARG A 248 21.81 -1.64 37.06
N ALA A 249 20.56 -1.96 37.36
CA ALA A 249 20.05 -2.08 38.73
C ALA A 249 20.79 -3.16 39.55
N LEU A 250 21.21 -4.25 38.90
CA LEU A 250 21.98 -5.33 39.54
C LEU A 250 23.36 -4.88 40.05
N ARG A 251 23.93 -3.80 39.50
CA ARG A 251 25.27 -3.28 39.84
C ARG A 251 25.28 -2.23 40.95
N VAL A 252 24.13 -1.72 41.36
CA VAL A 252 24.04 -0.77 42.48
C VAL A 252 24.47 -1.48 43.77
N GLN A 253 25.44 -0.94 44.51
CA GLN A 253 25.91 -1.53 45.78
C GLN A 253 25.28 -0.78 46.97
N PRO A 254 24.80 -1.49 48.02
CA PRO A 254 24.15 -0.84 49.18
C PRO A 254 25.08 0.09 49.97
N GLY A 255 26.39 -0.14 49.92
CA GLY A 255 27.37 0.47 50.82
C GLY A 255 27.79 1.92 50.50
N VAL A 256 27.25 2.54 49.44
CA VAL A 256 27.68 3.89 49.01
C VAL A 256 26.77 5.01 49.54
N VAL A 257 25.53 4.71 49.97
CA VAL A 257 24.51 5.74 50.29
C VAL A 257 24.34 6.00 51.80
N LEU A 258 24.97 5.20 52.68
CA LEU A 258 24.90 5.38 54.14
C LEU A 258 26.05 6.25 54.72
N ARG A 259 26.62 7.16 53.93
CA ARG A 259 27.57 8.18 54.38
C ARG A 259 27.13 9.56 53.91
#